data_AF-V5BBH4-F1
#
_entry.id   AF-V5BBH4-F1
#
_cell.length_a   1.000
_cell.length_b   1.000
_cell.length_c   1.000
_cell.angle_alpha   90.00
_cell.angle_beta   90.00
_cell.angle_gamma   90.00
#
_symmetry.space_group_name_H-M   'P 1'
#
loop_
_entity.id
_entity.type
_entity.pdbx_description
1 polymer ?
#
loop_
_entity_poly.entity_id
_entity_poly.type
_entity_poly.pdbx_seq_one_letter_code
_entity_poly.pdbx_strand_id
1 'polypeptide(L)'
;MTGEALVGEKLLQKLRPFFLDCCKPPQCLTPASSTESLTTRSLWTQEIDCMRLLAVLPELGDLLFCQTMTLIDALRQVCAEMCKSAGRSLNPADLSPRLTHLPTVGAPPPSMPSSRGVLVSLCGTIVRMNAKRVVPFVHKLKCAKCGDTVEMASSPFDRGSKPKGRCGRKECVGGELKPVGQVWMDYAECRLQQRSSLSGRLPRTLLVTLEDELTMKCTVGQFVEVIGISFPKWRALYPNSRPIIEPTVWALNINSVESYREGGSGSMAAVPRRKAVGSMEGSAFAPESFFIPFAKINFVGVLHW
;
A
#
# COMPACT_ATOMS: atom_id res chain seq x y z
N MET A 1 24.42 17.35 2.19
CA MET A 1 23.46 16.79 3.16
C MET A 1 22.46 17.82 3.71
N THR A 2 22.60 19.12 3.44
CA THR A 2 21.70 20.18 3.94
C THR A 2 20.44 20.39 3.10
N GLY A 3 20.44 20.05 1.80
CA GLY A 3 19.31 20.25 0.89
C GLY A 3 18.12 19.30 1.12
N GLU A 4 18.38 18.00 1.29
CA GLU A 4 17.31 16.99 1.50
C GLU A 4 16.63 17.15 2.87
N ALA A 5 17.38 17.55 3.91
CA ALA A 5 16.83 17.80 5.24
C ALA A 5 15.89 19.03 5.26
N LEU A 6 16.25 20.12 4.57
CA LEU A 6 15.42 21.31 4.46
C LEU A 6 14.13 21.07 3.65
N VAL A 7 14.20 20.25 2.61
CA VAL A 7 13.02 19.83 1.83
C VAL A 7 12.11 18.96 2.69
N GLY A 8 12.70 18.08 3.51
CA GLY A 8 11.99 17.30 4.52
C GLY A 8 11.20 18.19 5.48
N GLU A 9 11.84 19.13 6.17
CA GLU A 9 11.16 20.00 7.16
C GLU A 9 10.00 20.82 6.56
N LYS A 10 10.18 21.39 5.36
CA LYS A 10 9.11 22.12 4.68
C LYS A 10 7.93 21.23 4.30
N LEU A 11 8.22 20.00 3.87
CA LEU A 11 7.20 19.00 3.55
C LEU A 11 6.43 18.58 4.81
N LEU A 12 7.12 18.35 5.93
CA LEU A 12 6.52 18.00 7.21
C LEU A 12 5.56 19.10 7.70
N GLN A 13 5.96 20.37 7.60
CA GLN A 13 5.13 21.51 8.00
C GLN A 13 3.83 21.61 7.18
N LYS A 14 3.89 21.34 5.87
CA LYS A 14 2.72 21.38 4.99
C LYS A 14 1.73 20.23 5.22
N LEU A 15 2.24 19.05 5.58
CA LEU A 15 1.41 17.86 5.79
C LEU A 15 0.62 17.91 7.11
N ARG A 16 1.11 18.59 8.14
CA ARG A 16 0.41 18.70 9.45
C ARG A 16 -1.06 19.17 9.35
N PRO A 17 -1.39 20.30 8.70
CA PRO A 17 -2.79 20.74 8.59
C PRO A 17 -3.66 19.71 7.86
N PHE A 18 -3.13 19.08 6.80
CA PHE A 18 -3.85 18.01 6.11
C PHE A 18 -4.21 16.84 7.04
N PHE A 19 -3.29 16.40 7.91
CA PHE A 19 -3.59 15.33 8.86
C PHE A 19 -4.66 15.72 9.89
N LEU A 20 -4.68 16.98 10.34
CA LEU A 20 -5.68 17.46 11.30
C LEU A 20 -7.08 17.55 10.66
N ASP A 21 -7.15 18.05 9.43
CA ASP A 21 -8.42 18.38 8.78
C ASP A 21 -9.01 17.20 8.00
N CYS A 22 -8.16 16.33 7.44
CA CYS A 22 -8.57 15.32 6.47
C CYS A 22 -8.36 13.87 6.91
N CYS A 23 -7.52 13.61 7.91
CA CYS A 23 -7.18 12.24 8.35
C CYS A 23 -7.84 11.87 9.68
N LYS A 24 -8.29 10.63 9.78
CA LYS A 24 -8.66 10.04 11.08
C LYS A 24 -7.39 9.70 11.87
N PRO A 25 -7.45 9.63 13.21
CA PRO A 25 -6.32 9.19 14.02
C PRO A 25 -5.81 7.79 13.62
N PRO A 26 -4.50 7.53 13.75
CA PRO A 26 -3.94 6.23 13.39
C PRO A 26 -4.50 5.13 14.30
N GLN A 27 -4.72 3.95 13.73
CA GLN A 27 -5.29 2.80 14.41
C GLN A 27 -4.19 1.80 14.77
N CYS A 28 -4.15 1.34 16.02
CA CYS A 28 -3.30 0.23 16.43
C CYS A 28 -4.03 -1.08 16.13
N LEU A 29 -3.42 -1.95 15.32
CA LEU A 29 -3.99 -3.25 14.96
C LEU A 29 -3.39 -4.39 15.78
N THR A 30 -2.39 -4.11 16.61
CA THR A 30 -1.82 -5.13 17.49
C THR A 30 -2.78 -5.42 18.63
N PRO A 31 -3.25 -6.66 18.79
CA PRO A 31 -4.06 -7.02 19.94
C PRO A 31 -3.24 -6.84 21.21
N ALA A 32 -3.83 -6.25 22.24
CA ALA A 32 -3.24 -6.14 23.56
C ALA A 32 -3.17 -7.54 24.21
N SER A 33 -2.22 -8.37 23.80
CA SER A 33 -2.02 -9.69 24.42
C SER A 33 -1.27 -9.51 25.74
N SER A 34 -1.99 -9.63 26.85
CA SER A 34 -1.43 -10.11 28.10
C SER A 34 -0.85 -11.52 27.86
N THR A 35 0.32 -11.79 28.43
CA THR A 35 1.05 -13.07 28.47
C THR A 35 2.25 -13.17 27.51
N GLU A 36 3.38 -13.50 28.12
CA GLU A 36 4.76 -13.46 27.65
C GLU A 36 5.05 -14.44 26.48
N SER A 37 5.92 -14.02 25.54
CA SER A 37 7.03 -14.82 24.93
C SER A 37 7.36 -14.55 23.45
N LEU A 38 6.69 -13.60 22.77
CA LEU A 38 7.16 -13.05 21.50
C LEU A 38 7.03 -11.52 21.55
N THR A 39 8.06 -10.77 21.16
CA THR A 39 7.97 -9.31 21.04
C THR A 39 7.01 -8.96 19.92
N THR A 40 5.71 -8.85 20.24
CA THR A 40 4.66 -8.51 19.28
C THR A 40 4.89 -7.08 18.81
N ARG A 41 5.13 -6.91 17.51
CA ARG A 41 5.26 -5.60 16.88
C ARG A 41 3.96 -4.81 17.06
N SER A 42 4.06 -3.53 17.42
CA SER A 42 2.92 -2.61 17.43
C SER A 42 2.64 -2.10 16.01
N LEU A 43 1.77 -2.74 15.23
CA LEU A 43 1.42 -2.30 13.88
C LEU A 43 0.39 -1.17 13.97
N TRP A 44 0.73 -0.02 13.42
CA TRP A 44 -0.18 1.12 13.28
C TRP A 44 -0.53 1.35 11.83
N THR A 45 -1.78 1.71 11.54
CA THR A 45 -2.23 2.06 10.20
C THR A 45 -2.76 3.48 10.17
N GLN A 46 -2.51 4.17 9.05
CA GLN A 46 -3.02 5.51 8.78
C GLN A 46 -3.59 5.56 7.38
N GLU A 47 -4.91 5.71 7.24
CA GLU A 47 -5.53 5.91 5.94
C GLU A 47 -5.28 7.31 5.41
N ILE A 48 -4.95 7.39 4.12
CA ILE A 48 -4.64 8.63 3.40
C ILE A 48 -5.35 8.60 2.05
N ASP A 49 -6.33 9.48 1.91
CA ASP A 49 -7.05 9.70 0.67
C ASP A 49 -6.19 10.53 -0.29
N CYS A 50 -5.73 9.91 -1.38
CA CYS A 50 -4.84 10.55 -2.34
C CYS A 50 -5.53 11.68 -3.11
N MET A 51 -6.83 11.58 -3.40
CA MET A 51 -7.55 12.67 -4.08
C MET A 51 -7.66 13.89 -3.17
N ARG A 52 -7.97 13.70 -1.89
CA ARG A 52 -7.99 14.80 -0.90
C ARG A 52 -6.60 15.38 -0.69
N LEU A 53 -5.57 14.53 -0.61
CA LEU A 53 -4.18 14.98 -0.47
C LEU A 53 -3.80 15.93 -1.61
N LEU A 54 -4.09 15.56 -2.86
CA LEU A 54 -3.78 16.39 -4.02
C LEU A 54 -4.71 17.60 -4.17
N ALA A 55 -5.94 17.54 -3.64
CA ALA A 55 -6.83 18.70 -3.61
C ALA A 55 -6.31 19.80 -2.66
N VAL A 56 -5.71 19.43 -1.53
CA VAL A 56 -5.15 20.37 -0.56
C VAL A 56 -3.71 20.75 -0.91
N LEU A 57 -2.91 19.79 -1.38
CA LEU A 57 -1.48 19.93 -1.65
C LEU A 57 -1.12 19.38 -3.05
N PRO A 58 -1.53 20.07 -4.13
CA PRO A 58 -1.31 19.60 -5.50
C PRO A 58 0.17 19.44 -5.86
N GLU A 59 1.06 20.21 -5.23
CA GLU A 59 2.52 20.10 -5.42
C GLU A 59 3.09 18.75 -5.00
N LEU A 60 2.35 17.94 -4.24
CA LEU A 60 2.75 16.60 -3.85
C LEU A 60 2.50 15.56 -4.94
N GLY A 61 1.94 15.94 -6.10
CA GLY A 61 1.73 15.04 -7.24
C GLY A 61 2.99 14.29 -7.65
N ASP A 62 4.10 15.01 -7.85
CA ASP A 62 5.38 14.40 -8.24
C ASP A 62 5.93 13.47 -7.15
N LEU A 63 5.77 13.85 -5.88
CA LEU A 63 6.17 13.00 -4.76
C LEU A 63 5.30 11.74 -4.68
N LEU A 64 4.00 11.85 -4.92
CA LEU A 64 3.08 10.72 -4.91
C LEU A 64 3.40 9.71 -6.00
N PHE A 65 3.60 10.16 -7.25
CA PHE A 65 3.74 9.27 -8.40
C PHE A 65 5.18 8.89 -8.74
N CYS A 66 6.15 9.78 -8.51
CA CYS A 66 7.55 9.56 -8.91
C CYS A 66 8.48 9.26 -7.74
N GLN A 67 8.13 9.66 -6.51
CA GLN A 67 8.96 9.48 -5.31
C GLN A 67 8.15 8.94 -4.12
N THR A 68 7.27 7.98 -4.40
CA THR A 68 6.27 7.49 -3.43
C THR A 68 6.87 7.04 -2.11
N MET A 69 8.06 6.41 -2.13
CA MET A 69 8.75 5.98 -0.91
C MET A 69 9.12 7.16 0.00
N THR A 70 9.63 8.24 -0.58
CA THR A 70 9.95 9.48 0.14
C THR A 70 8.68 10.10 0.74
N LEU A 71 7.57 10.08 -0.01
CA LEU A 71 6.28 10.53 0.51
C LEU A 71 5.81 9.66 1.69
N ILE A 72 5.86 8.33 1.56
CA ILE A 72 5.49 7.40 2.64
C ILE A 72 6.31 7.66 3.91
N ASP A 73 7.62 7.85 3.78
CA ASP A 73 8.48 8.12 4.93
C ASP A 73 8.18 9.49 5.57
N ALA A 74 7.90 10.52 4.76
CA ALA A 74 7.44 11.80 5.28
C ALA A 74 6.10 11.68 6.03
N LEU A 75 5.13 10.96 5.47
CA LEU A 75 3.82 10.71 6.11
C LEU A 75 3.98 9.97 7.46
N ARG A 76 4.90 9.01 7.54
CA ARG A 76 5.25 8.31 8.79
C ARG A 76 5.80 9.26 9.85
N GLN A 77 6.73 10.14 9.45
CA GLN A 77 7.35 11.10 10.35
C GLN A 77 6.33 12.11 10.90
N VAL A 78 5.48 12.70 10.03
CA VAL A 78 4.44 13.66 10.44
C VAL A 78 3.46 13.02 11.42
N CYS A 79 2.96 11.82 11.08
CA CYS A 79 2.00 11.13 11.93
C CYS A 79 2.58 10.81 13.31
N ALA A 80 3.83 10.32 13.37
CA ALA A 80 4.50 10.03 14.62
C ALA A 80 4.74 11.29 15.47
N GLU A 81 5.12 12.40 14.84
CA GLU A 81 5.31 13.68 15.54
C GLU A 81 3.99 14.22 16.10
N MET A 82 2.91 14.16 15.32
CA MET A 82 1.58 14.57 15.77
C MET A 82 1.08 13.70 16.93
N CYS A 83 1.32 12.38 16.87
CA CYS A 83 1.01 11.48 17.98
C CYS A 83 1.78 11.89 19.24
N LYS A 84 3.08 12.20 19.10
CA LYS A 84 3.94 12.62 20.21
C LYS A 84 3.42 13.92 20.85
N SER A 85 3.01 14.89 20.05
CA SER A 85 2.38 16.13 20.54
C SER A 85 1.06 15.89 21.26
N ALA A 86 0.32 14.83 20.90
CA ALA A 86 -0.90 14.41 21.58
C ALA A 86 -0.66 13.45 22.78
N GLY A 87 0.59 13.28 23.22
CA GLY A 87 0.95 12.43 24.36
C GLY A 87 1.01 10.92 24.06
N ARG A 88 0.96 10.51 22.78
CA ARG A 88 1.12 9.11 22.35
C ARG A 88 2.49 8.92 21.70
N SER A 89 3.25 7.92 22.13
CA SER A 89 4.53 7.58 21.48
C SER A 89 4.31 6.50 20.42
N LEU A 90 4.60 6.82 19.17
CA LEU A 90 4.52 5.91 18.03
C LEU A 90 5.86 5.92 17.29
N ASN A 91 6.41 4.74 17.01
CA ASN A 91 7.62 4.61 16.19
C ASN A 91 7.23 4.77 14.70
N PRO A 92 7.82 5.71 13.93
CA PRO A 92 7.51 5.87 12.52
C PRO A 92 7.64 4.59 11.69
N ALA A 93 8.59 3.71 12.04
CA ALA A 93 8.82 2.44 11.33
C ALA A 93 7.65 1.45 11.49
N ASP A 94 6.88 1.60 12.56
CA ASP A 94 5.74 0.76 12.89
C ASP A 94 4.43 1.25 12.25
N LEU A 95 4.43 2.45 11.66
CA LEU A 95 3.30 2.98 10.91
C LEU A 95 3.31 2.52 9.46
N SER A 96 2.15 2.04 9.03
CA SER A 96 1.86 1.66 7.66
C SER A 96 0.79 2.59 7.07
N PRO A 97 1.19 3.61 6.27
CA PRO A 97 0.25 4.43 5.52
C PRO A 97 -0.53 3.60 4.50
N ARG A 98 -1.85 3.71 4.52
CA ARG A 98 -2.80 3.06 3.61
C ARG A 98 -3.31 4.09 2.61
N LEU A 99 -2.73 4.08 1.43
CA LEU A 99 -3.19 4.94 0.34
C LEU A 99 -4.55 4.44 -0.16
N THR A 100 -5.50 5.36 -0.30
CA THR A 100 -6.85 5.12 -0.85
C THR A 100 -7.17 6.13 -1.94
N HIS A 101 -8.12 5.79 -2.80
CA HIS A 101 -8.59 6.68 -3.87
C HIS A 101 -7.43 7.22 -4.73
N LEU A 102 -6.54 6.34 -5.20
CA LEU A 102 -5.43 6.79 -6.04
C LEU A 102 -5.98 7.35 -7.36
N PRO A 103 -5.55 8.55 -7.82
CA PRO A 103 -6.00 9.08 -9.10
C PRO A 103 -5.62 8.13 -10.22
N THR A 104 -6.55 7.91 -11.16
CA THR A 104 -6.28 7.05 -12.31
C THR A 104 -5.29 7.73 -13.24
N VAL A 105 -4.08 7.20 -13.35
CA VAL A 105 -3.15 7.58 -14.41
C VAL A 105 -3.63 6.87 -15.68
N GLY A 106 -3.97 7.61 -16.73
CA GLY A 106 -4.60 7.06 -17.95
C GLY A 106 -3.75 6.06 -18.75
N ALA A 107 -2.51 5.79 -18.32
CA ALA A 107 -1.64 4.79 -18.91
C ALA A 107 -1.73 3.46 -18.15
N PRO A 108 -1.78 2.31 -18.84
CA PRO A 108 -1.65 1.03 -18.17
C PRO A 108 -0.29 0.95 -17.47
N PRO A 109 -0.19 0.21 -16.35
CA PRO A 109 1.08 -0.04 -15.69
C PRO A 109 2.12 -0.57 -16.69
N PRO A 110 3.40 -0.18 -16.53
CA PRO A 110 4.45 -0.65 -17.41
C PRO A 110 4.54 -2.18 -17.36
N SER A 111 4.83 -2.81 -18.49
CA SER A 111 5.01 -4.26 -18.57
C SER A 111 6.14 -4.76 -17.67
N MET A 112 7.19 -3.93 -17.50
CA MET A 112 8.28 -4.11 -16.56
C MET A 112 8.51 -2.79 -15.81
N PRO A 113 8.32 -2.74 -14.49
CA PRO A 113 8.52 -1.52 -13.70
C PRO A 113 10.00 -1.20 -13.50
N SER A 114 10.29 0.05 -13.13
CA SER A 114 11.64 0.47 -12.75
C SER A 114 12.10 -0.22 -11.45
N SER A 115 13.42 -0.33 -11.25
CA SER A 115 13.98 -0.88 -10.00
C SER A 115 13.66 -0.03 -8.77
N ARG A 116 13.31 1.24 -8.94
CA ARG A 116 12.87 2.14 -7.85
C ARG A 116 11.41 1.91 -7.45
N GLY A 117 10.68 1.11 -8.22
CA GLY A 117 9.25 0.93 -8.06
C GLY A 117 8.43 2.00 -8.76
N VAL A 118 7.16 1.70 -9.03
CA VAL A 118 6.16 2.63 -9.57
C VAL A 118 4.86 2.43 -8.82
N LEU A 119 4.24 3.50 -8.33
CA LEU A 119 2.93 3.43 -7.68
C LEU A 119 1.85 3.07 -8.71
N VAL A 120 1.03 2.07 -8.39
CA VAL A 120 -0.04 1.56 -9.25
C VAL A 120 -1.32 1.33 -8.45
N SER A 121 -2.48 1.50 -9.10
CA SER A 121 -3.76 0.93 -8.67
C SER A 121 -4.20 -0.12 -9.68
N LEU A 122 -4.56 -1.31 -9.19
CA LEU A 122 -4.86 -2.48 -9.99
C LEU A 122 -6.16 -3.13 -9.54
N CYS A 123 -7.13 -3.25 -10.43
CA CYS A 123 -8.34 -4.01 -10.18
C CYS A 123 -8.28 -5.40 -10.83
N GLY A 124 -8.61 -6.43 -10.07
CA GLY A 124 -8.56 -7.80 -10.56
C GLY A 124 -9.11 -8.83 -9.57
N THR A 125 -9.16 -10.08 -10.00
CA THR A 125 -9.58 -11.21 -9.17
C THR A 125 -8.37 -11.94 -8.61
N ILE A 126 -8.39 -12.26 -7.32
CA ILE A 126 -7.37 -13.11 -6.71
C ILE A 126 -7.57 -14.55 -7.17
N VAL A 127 -6.70 -15.06 -8.05
CA VAL A 127 -6.84 -16.40 -8.64
C VAL A 127 -6.08 -17.48 -7.87
N ARG A 128 -5.06 -17.09 -7.11
CA ARG A 128 -4.26 -18.00 -6.28
C ARG A 128 -3.64 -17.25 -5.12
N MET A 129 -3.50 -17.91 -3.99
CA MET A 129 -2.78 -17.40 -2.83
C MET A 129 -1.91 -18.50 -2.24
N ASN A 130 -0.67 -18.16 -1.88
CA ASN A 130 0.22 -19.07 -1.17
C ASN A 130 -0.17 -19.14 0.31
N ALA A 131 0.25 -20.21 0.99
CA ALA A 131 0.14 -20.30 2.43
C ALA A 131 0.84 -19.11 3.10
N LYS A 132 0.24 -18.64 4.20
CA LYS A 132 0.82 -17.59 5.04
C LYS A 132 2.11 -18.09 5.67
N ARG A 133 3.11 -17.23 5.70
CA ARG A 133 4.43 -17.48 6.27
C ARG A 133 4.82 -16.27 7.11
N VAL A 134 5.78 -16.46 7.98
CA VAL A 134 6.33 -15.40 8.82
C VAL A 134 7.71 -15.05 8.28
N VAL A 135 7.99 -13.76 8.08
CA VAL A 135 9.27 -13.26 7.56
C VAL A 135 9.83 -12.15 8.45
N PRO A 136 11.16 -11.90 8.43
CA PRO A 136 11.74 -10.81 9.21
C PRO A 136 11.26 -9.46 8.68
N PHE A 137 10.68 -8.65 9.56
CA PHE A 137 10.37 -7.24 9.33
C PHE A 137 11.58 -6.35 9.64
N VAL A 138 12.25 -6.62 10.77
CA VAL A 138 13.47 -5.90 11.21
C VAL A 138 14.49 -6.92 11.66
N HIS A 139 15.74 -6.68 11.28
CA HIS A 139 16.90 -7.41 11.77
C HIS A 139 17.61 -6.60 12.85
N LYS A 140 17.79 -7.19 14.03
CA LYS A 140 18.60 -6.61 15.11
C LYS A 140 20.02 -7.15 14.96
N LEU A 141 20.96 -6.26 14.68
CA LEU A 141 22.36 -6.59 14.45
C LEU A 141 23.23 -5.97 15.53
N LYS A 142 24.20 -6.70 16.07
CA LYS A 142 25.10 -6.24 17.13
C LYS A 142 26.54 -6.18 16.65
N CYS A 143 27.24 -5.10 16.99
CA CYS A 143 28.68 -4.99 16.78
C CYS A 143 29.43 -5.82 17.83
N ALA A 144 30.33 -6.68 17.39
CA ALA A 144 31.16 -7.47 18.30
C ALA A 144 32.20 -6.64 19.07
N LYS A 145 32.57 -5.45 18.58
CA LYS A 145 33.61 -4.59 19.17
C LYS A 145 33.04 -3.64 20.22
N CYS A 146 32.10 -2.76 19.84
CA CYS A 146 31.51 -1.78 20.75
C CYS A 146 30.26 -2.27 21.48
N GLY A 147 29.69 -3.42 21.09
CA GLY A 147 28.46 -3.95 21.67
C GLY A 147 27.17 -3.26 21.20
N ASP A 148 27.25 -2.23 20.35
CA ASP A 148 26.06 -1.54 19.85
C ASP A 148 25.13 -2.45 19.07
N THR A 149 23.84 -2.23 19.27
CA THR A 149 22.79 -2.90 18.50
C THR A 149 22.13 -1.90 17.56
N VAL A 150 22.03 -2.25 16.28
CA VAL A 150 21.39 -1.49 15.23
C VAL A 150 20.22 -2.29 14.69
N GLU A 151 19.10 -1.63 14.47
CA GLU A 151 17.93 -2.20 13.82
C GLU A 151 17.95 -1.86 12.32
N MET A 152 17.77 -2.86 11.48
CA MET A 152 17.76 -2.73 10.02
C MET A 152 16.45 -3.31 9.48
N ALA A 153 15.61 -2.45 8.89
CA ALA A 153 14.37 -2.88 8.26
C ALA A 153 14.66 -3.77 7.04
N SER A 154 13.90 -4.85 6.91
CA SER A 154 13.94 -5.72 5.74
C SER A 154 13.33 -5.01 4.54
N SER A 155 13.96 -5.16 3.37
CA SER A 155 13.46 -4.58 2.12
C SER A 155 12.12 -5.21 1.71
N PRO A 156 11.08 -4.42 1.39
CA PRO A 156 9.84 -4.95 0.79
C PRO A 156 10.04 -5.55 -0.59
N PHE A 157 11.08 -5.13 -1.31
CA PHE A 157 11.39 -5.61 -2.66
C PHE A 157 12.24 -6.88 -2.65
N ASP A 158 12.94 -7.16 -1.56
CA ASP A 158 13.76 -8.36 -1.41
C ASP A 158 13.74 -8.90 0.03
N ARG A 159 12.68 -9.63 0.34
CA ARG A 159 12.49 -10.33 1.62
C ARG A 159 13.46 -11.51 1.83
N GLY A 160 14.19 -11.95 0.79
CA GLY A 160 15.16 -13.04 0.86
C GLY A 160 16.60 -12.60 1.13
N SER A 161 16.88 -11.30 1.01
CA SER A 161 18.21 -10.75 1.26
C SER A 161 18.65 -10.94 2.71
N LYS A 162 19.90 -11.36 2.91
CA LYS A 162 20.51 -11.39 4.25
C LYS A 162 20.94 -9.98 4.63
N PRO A 163 20.63 -9.51 5.85
CA PRO A 163 21.05 -8.19 6.30
C PRO A 163 22.58 -8.11 6.37
N LYS A 164 23.16 -7.09 5.76
CA LYS A 164 24.59 -6.79 5.83
C LYS A 164 24.75 -5.39 6.38
N GLY A 165 25.25 -5.27 7.61
CA GLY A 165 25.49 -4.00 8.27
C GLY A 165 26.95 -3.85 8.69
N ARG A 166 27.45 -2.61 8.64
CA ARG A 166 28.76 -2.24 9.19
C ARG A 166 28.57 -1.27 10.35
N CYS A 167 29.41 -1.37 11.35
CA CYS A 167 29.37 -0.45 12.49
C CYS A 167 29.73 0.97 12.04
N GLY A 168 28.88 1.95 12.39
CA GLY A 168 29.09 3.37 12.05
C GLY A 168 30.14 4.07 12.91
N ARG A 169 30.59 3.44 14.00
CA ARG A 169 31.59 4.01 14.90
C ARG A 169 33.00 3.94 14.32
N LYS A 170 33.75 5.05 14.39
CA LYS A 170 35.11 5.15 13.84
C LYS A 170 36.08 4.17 14.50
N GLU A 171 35.96 3.97 15.81
CA GLU A 171 36.77 3.02 16.58
C GLU A 171 36.55 1.55 16.16
N CYS A 172 35.42 1.24 15.53
CA CYS A 172 35.10 -0.11 15.10
C CYS A 172 35.61 -0.42 13.68
N VAL A 173 36.09 0.58 12.94
CA VAL A 173 36.60 0.48 11.56
C VAL A 173 35.60 -0.22 10.62
N GLY A 174 34.31 0.07 10.78
CA GLY A 174 33.27 -0.55 9.93
C GLY A 174 33.15 -2.07 10.11
N GLY A 175 33.47 -2.61 11.28
CA GLY A 175 33.34 -4.03 11.58
C GLY A 175 31.94 -4.57 11.29
N GLU A 176 31.86 -5.81 10.82
CA GLU A 176 30.61 -6.47 10.44
C GLU A 176 29.69 -6.65 11.65
N LEU A 177 28.42 -6.30 11.47
CA LEU A 177 27.39 -6.47 12.50
C LEU A 177 26.84 -7.90 12.43
N LYS A 178 26.77 -8.58 13.57
CA LYS A 178 26.25 -9.95 13.66
C LYS A 178 24.76 -9.94 14.00
N PRO A 179 23.92 -10.77 13.37
CA PRO A 179 22.51 -10.85 13.73
C PRO A 179 22.34 -11.40 15.15
N VAL A 180 21.56 -10.71 15.97
CA VAL A 180 21.24 -11.10 17.36
C VAL A 180 19.76 -11.32 17.61
N GLY A 181 18.89 -10.84 16.71
CA GLY A 181 17.46 -11.03 16.83
C GLY A 181 16.72 -10.52 15.60
N GLN A 182 15.42 -10.82 15.55
CA GLN A 182 14.54 -10.40 14.45
C GLN A 182 13.16 -10.03 15.02
N VAL A 183 12.55 -9.01 14.44
CA VAL A 183 11.12 -8.73 14.58
C VAL A 183 10.43 -9.35 13.37
N TRP A 184 9.35 -10.07 13.62
CA TRP A 184 8.67 -10.87 12.60
C TRP A 184 7.37 -10.20 12.15
N MET A 185 6.93 -10.53 10.93
CA MET A 185 5.63 -10.12 10.38
C MET A 185 5.01 -11.24 9.56
N ASP A 186 3.68 -11.22 9.44
CA ASP A 186 2.96 -12.10 8.53
C ASP A 186 3.19 -11.69 7.09
N TYR A 187 3.32 -12.68 6.21
CA TYR A 187 3.59 -12.50 4.80
C TYR A 187 2.85 -13.53 3.97
N ALA A 188 2.25 -13.06 2.88
CA ALA A 188 1.65 -13.92 1.88
C ALA A 188 1.91 -13.38 0.48
N GLU A 189 1.75 -14.25 -0.51
CA GLU A 189 1.82 -13.88 -1.92
C GLU A 189 0.56 -14.37 -2.61
N CYS A 190 -0.04 -13.52 -3.44
CA CYS A 190 -1.18 -13.89 -4.25
C CYS A 190 -0.96 -13.53 -5.72
N ARG A 191 -1.69 -14.21 -6.60
CA ARG A 191 -1.74 -13.94 -8.03
C ARG A 191 -3.05 -13.20 -8.31
N LEU A 192 -2.92 -11.97 -8.79
CA LEU A 192 -4.03 -11.12 -9.20
C LEU A 192 -4.17 -11.20 -10.72
N GLN A 193 -5.29 -11.71 -11.21
CA GLN A 193 -5.63 -11.60 -12.62
C GLN A 193 -6.33 -10.27 -12.84
N GLN A 194 -5.72 -9.37 -13.62
CA GLN A 194 -6.31 -8.07 -13.93
C GLN A 194 -7.67 -8.23 -14.59
N ARG A 195 -8.58 -7.28 -14.38
CA ARG A 195 -9.82 -7.23 -15.16
C ARG A 195 -9.47 -7.19 -16.65
N SER A 196 -10.16 -7.98 -17.47
CA SER A 196 -10.00 -7.92 -18.92
C SER A 196 -10.31 -6.50 -19.41
N SER A 197 -9.34 -5.85 -20.05
CA SER A 197 -9.65 -4.70 -20.90
C SER A 197 -10.40 -5.23 -22.12
N LEU A 198 -11.42 -4.50 -22.60
CA LEU A 198 -12.23 -4.83 -23.78
C LEU A 198 -11.43 -5.03 -25.08
N SER A 199 -10.10 -4.84 -25.04
CA SER A 199 -9.13 -4.90 -26.12
C SER A 199 -8.80 -6.31 -26.67
N GLY A 200 -9.55 -7.35 -26.32
CA GLY A 200 -9.31 -8.74 -26.77
C GLY A 200 -7.99 -9.39 -26.31
N ARG A 201 -7.19 -8.70 -25.49
CA ARG A 201 -5.93 -9.23 -24.95
C ARG A 201 -6.20 -10.11 -23.73
N LEU A 202 -5.45 -11.22 -23.62
CA LEU A 202 -5.51 -12.08 -22.44
C LEU A 202 -5.17 -11.25 -21.18
N PRO A 203 -5.97 -11.34 -20.11
CA PRO A 203 -5.71 -10.60 -18.88
C PRO A 203 -4.35 -10.99 -18.30
N ARG A 204 -3.56 -10.01 -17.88
CA ARG A 204 -2.28 -10.29 -17.24
C ARG A 204 -2.49 -10.75 -15.80
N THR A 205 -1.69 -11.72 -15.39
CA THR A 205 -1.62 -12.16 -13.99
C THR A 205 -0.37 -11.59 -13.34
N LEU A 206 -0.54 -10.85 -12.26
CA LEU A 206 0.53 -10.20 -11.51
C LEU A 206 0.74 -10.88 -10.16
N LEU A 207 1.99 -10.93 -9.71
CA LEU A 207 2.31 -11.34 -8.34
C LEU A 207 2.11 -10.15 -7.41
N VAL A 208 1.41 -10.35 -6.30
CA VAL A 208 1.20 -9.33 -5.26
C VAL A 208 1.73 -9.88 -3.94
N THR A 209 2.52 -9.08 -3.21
CA THR A 209 3.02 -9.40 -1.87
C THR A 209 2.19 -8.67 -0.82
N LEU A 210 1.76 -9.42 0.20
CA LEU A 210 0.88 -8.99 1.27
C LEU A 210 1.62 -9.10 2.59
N GLU A 211 1.46 -8.10 3.45
CA GLU A 211 2.16 -8.00 4.73
C GLU A 211 1.14 -7.76 5.85
N ASP A 212 1.42 -8.33 7.02
CA ASP A 212 0.61 -8.22 8.22
C ASP A 212 -0.90 -8.51 7.97
N GLU A 213 -1.78 -7.57 8.32
CA GLU A 213 -3.22 -7.70 8.16
C GLU A 213 -3.70 -7.78 6.69
N LEU A 214 -2.91 -7.32 5.71
CA LEU A 214 -3.27 -7.42 4.30
C LEU A 214 -3.35 -8.89 3.89
N THR A 215 -2.64 -9.77 4.59
CA THR A 215 -2.74 -11.23 4.37
C THR A 215 -4.12 -11.78 4.77
N MET A 216 -4.89 -11.07 5.59
CA MET A 216 -6.24 -11.43 6.04
C MET A 216 -7.34 -10.70 5.25
N LYS A 217 -7.03 -9.60 4.56
CA LYS A 217 -8.02 -8.74 3.87
C LYS A 217 -8.56 -9.29 2.56
N CYS A 218 -7.92 -10.31 1.97
CA CYS A 218 -8.38 -10.89 0.72
C CYS A 218 -8.33 -12.42 0.73
N THR A 219 -9.24 -13.03 -0.03
CA THR A 219 -9.32 -14.47 -0.27
C THR A 219 -9.37 -14.79 -1.76
N VAL A 220 -9.08 -16.04 -2.13
CA VAL A 220 -9.15 -16.49 -3.52
C VAL A 220 -10.59 -16.38 -4.02
N GLY A 221 -10.77 -15.85 -5.23
CA GLY A 221 -12.06 -15.59 -5.86
C GLY A 221 -12.59 -14.17 -5.67
N GLN A 222 -12.07 -13.39 -4.72
CA GLN A 222 -12.50 -12.00 -4.51
C GLN A 222 -12.00 -11.06 -5.60
N PHE A 223 -12.86 -10.10 -5.96
CA PHE A 223 -12.51 -8.98 -6.83
C PHE A 223 -12.07 -7.78 -5.99
N VAL A 224 -10.82 -7.37 -6.17
CA VAL A 224 -10.17 -6.38 -5.31
C VAL A 224 -9.49 -5.29 -6.12
N GLU A 225 -9.34 -4.12 -5.49
CA GLU A 225 -8.42 -3.07 -5.88
C GLU A 225 -7.17 -3.18 -5.01
N VAL A 226 -6.00 -3.29 -5.65
CA VAL A 226 -4.70 -3.27 -4.98
C VAL A 226 -4.01 -1.96 -5.31
N ILE A 227 -3.74 -1.16 -4.28
CA ILE A 227 -2.87 0.02 -4.38
C ILE A 227 -1.49 -0.37 -3.84
N GLY A 228 -0.45 -0.21 -4.64
CA GLY A 228 0.87 -0.70 -4.27
C GLY A 228 1.99 -0.22 -5.16
N ILE A 229 3.21 -0.67 -4.86
CA ILE A 229 4.40 -0.32 -5.63
C ILE A 229 4.78 -1.52 -6.50
N SER A 230 4.72 -1.33 -7.81
CA SER A 230 5.16 -2.32 -8.79
C SER A 230 6.68 -2.25 -8.96
N PHE A 231 7.37 -3.37 -8.81
CA PHE A 231 8.84 -3.48 -8.91
C PHE A 231 9.25 -4.81 -9.59
N PRO A 232 10.45 -4.89 -10.17
CA PRO A 232 10.97 -6.12 -10.75
C PRO A 232 11.46 -7.06 -9.64
N LYS A 233 10.90 -8.27 -9.55
CA LYS A 233 11.31 -9.28 -8.57
C LYS A 233 11.95 -10.48 -9.26
N TRP A 234 13.09 -10.92 -8.73
CA TRP A 234 13.68 -12.20 -9.13
C TRP A 234 12.79 -13.35 -8.68
N ARG A 235 12.47 -14.26 -9.61
CA ARG A 235 11.93 -15.57 -9.24
C ARG A 235 13.03 -16.37 -8.54
N ALA A 236 12.65 -17.20 -7.56
CA ALA A 236 13.58 -18.08 -6.88
C ALA A 236 14.42 -18.87 -7.90
N LEU A 237 15.74 -18.73 -7.82
CA LEU A 237 16.68 -19.36 -8.72
C LEU A 237 17.05 -20.73 -8.17
N TYR A 238 16.76 -21.78 -8.93
CA TYR A 238 17.27 -23.12 -8.69
C TYR A 238 18.49 -23.36 -9.58
N PRO A 239 19.46 -24.21 -9.18
CA PRO A 239 20.52 -24.65 -10.07
C PRO A 239 19.94 -25.12 -11.41
N ASN A 240 20.52 -24.67 -12.52
CA ASN A 240 20.08 -24.96 -13.90
C ASN A 240 18.73 -24.36 -14.34
N SER A 241 18.09 -23.52 -13.53
CA SER A 241 16.91 -22.76 -13.97
C SER A 241 17.30 -21.48 -14.72
N ARG A 242 16.50 -21.11 -15.73
CA ARG A 242 16.68 -19.81 -16.40
C ARG A 242 16.25 -18.70 -15.43
N PRO A 243 17.09 -17.68 -15.20
CA PRO A 243 16.73 -16.58 -14.33
C PRO A 243 15.59 -15.77 -14.96
N ILE A 244 14.53 -15.55 -14.19
CA ILE A 244 13.34 -14.81 -14.63
C ILE A 244 13.08 -13.68 -13.65
N ILE A 245 12.89 -12.49 -14.19
CA ILE A 245 12.39 -11.33 -13.46
C ILE A 245 10.91 -11.19 -13.84
N GLU A 246 10.04 -11.12 -12.84
CA GLU A 246 8.61 -10.86 -13.06
C GLU A 246 8.15 -9.58 -12.35
N PRO A 247 7.23 -8.81 -12.94
CA PRO A 247 6.63 -7.66 -12.27
C PRO A 247 5.85 -8.13 -11.05
N THR A 248 6.18 -7.56 -9.90
CA THR A 248 5.54 -7.84 -8.62
C THR A 248 5.04 -6.55 -8.00
N VAL A 249 3.93 -6.60 -7.28
CA VAL A 249 3.36 -5.44 -6.59
C VAL A 249 3.46 -5.65 -5.09
N TRP A 250 4.16 -4.77 -4.41
CA TRP A 250 4.09 -4.69 -2.95
C TRP A 250 2.83 -3.90 -2.58
N ALA A 251 1.88 -4.57 -1.95
CA ALA A 251 0.61 -3.95 -1.59
C ALA A 251 0.80 -2.96 -0.43
N LEU A 252 0.42 -1.72 -0.67
CA LEU A 252 0.28 -0.70 0.37
C LEU A 252 -1.13 -0.74 0.97
N ASN A 253 -2.13 -1.04 0.15
CA ASN A 253 -3.51 -1.22 0.57
C ASN A 253 -4.27 -2.15 -0.37
N ILE A 254 -5.32 -2.80 0.17
CA ILE A 254 -6.24 -3.65 -0.59
C ILE A 254 -7.67 -3.33 -0.17
N ASN A 255 -8.49 -3.02 -1.15
CA ASN A 255 -9.91 -2.77 -0.97
C ASN A 255 -10.71 -3.84 -1.72
N SER A 256 -11.66 -4.47 -1.03
CA SER A 256 -12.67 -5.27 -1.73
C SER A 256 -13.54 -4.33 -2.56
N VAL A 257 -13.75 -4.64 -3.84
CA VAL A 257 -14.57 -3.80 -4.72
C VAL A 257 -16.05 -4.18 -4.62
N GLU A 258 -16.40 -5.27 -3.94
CA GLU A 258 -17.79 -5.62 -3.61
C GLU A 258 -18.52 -4.49 -2.85
N SER A 259 -17.79 -3.64 -2.11
CA SER A 259 -18.38 -2.49 -1.38
C SER A 259 -18.83 -1.33 -2.28
N TYR A 260 -18.43 -1.27 -3.55
CA TYR A 260 -18.97 -0.31 -4.52
C TYR A 260 -20.31 -0.77 -5.13
N ARG A 261 -20.78 -1.99 -4.82
CA ARG A 261 -22.06 -2.53 -5.27
C ARG A 261 -23.21 -2.35 -4.27
N GLU A 262 -23.04 -1.55 -3.21
CA GLU A 262 -24.16 -1.12 -2.35
C GLU A 262 -25.08 -0.09 -3.05
N GLY A 263 -25.58 -0.50 -4.21
CA GLY A 263 -26.80 -0.06 -4.87
C GLY A 263 -27.54 -1.23 -5.52
N GLY A 264 -27.11 -2.48 -5.32
CA GLY A 264 -27.74 -3.69 -5.83
C GLY A 264 -27.92 -4.72 -4.72
N SER A 265 -29.07 -4.65 -4.06
CA SER A 265 -29.56 -5.59 -3.05
C SER A 265 -29.39 -7.07 -3.44
N GLY A 266 -28.99 -7.91 -2.47
CA GLY A 266 -29.42 -9.31 -2.44
C GLY A 266 -28.31 -10.33 -2.15
N SER A 267 -28.16 -10.67 -0.86
CA SER A 267 -27.55 -11.90 -0.39
C SER A 267 -28.11 -13.12 -1.14
N MET A 268 -27.26 -13.91 -1.80
CA MET A 268 -27.65 -15.22 -2.33
C MET A 268 -27.09 -16.33 -1.43
N ALA A 269 -27.88 -16.66 -0.41
CA ALA A 269 -27.99 -18.03 0.05
C ALA A 269 -28.51 -18.92 -1.09
N ALA A 270 -28.07 -20.18 -1.09
CA ALA A 270 -28.28 -21.17 -2.14
C ALA A 270 -29.77 -21.55 -2.39
N VAL A 271 -29.97 -22.36 -3.46
CA VAL A 271 -31.07 -23.32 -3.78
C VAL A 271 -31.92 -22.91 -5.03
N PRO A 272 -32.43 -23.82 -5.91
CA PRO A 272 -31.84 -24.17 -7.21
C PRO A 272 -32.76 -23.93 -8.44
N ARG A 273 -32.26 -24.31 -9.64
CA ARG A 273 -32.85 -24.18 -11.00
C ARG A 273 -34.35 -24.50 -11.17
N ARG A 274 -35.02 -23.71 -12.05
CA ARG A 274 -35.88 -24.15 -13.18
C ARG A 274 -36.08 -23.02 -14.22
N LYS A 275 -36.23 -23.39 -15.50
CA LYS A 275 -36.31 -22.53 -16.72
C LYS A 275 -37.74 -22.06 -17.06
N ALA A 276 -37.85 -20.89 -17.73
CA ALA A 276 -38.62 -20.61 -18.98
C ALA A 276 -38.34 -19.14 -19.42
N VAL A 277 -37.74 -18.85 -20.58
CA VAL A 277 -38.31 -18.49 -21.92
C VAL A 277 -39.33 -17.32 -21.90
N GLY A 278 -38.94 -16.19 -22.49
CA GLY A 278 -39.80 -15.05 -22.84
C GLY A 278 -38.99 -13.79 -23.19
N SER A 279 -39.14 -13.28 -24.41
CA SER A 279 -38.38 -12.20 -25.08
C SER A 279 -38.95 -10.80 -24.80
N MET A 280 -38.11 -9.77 -24.63
CA MET A 280 -38.00 -8.58 -25.52
C MET A 280 -37.07 -7.49 -24.93
N GLU A 281 -36.44 -6.77 -25.86
CA GLU A 281 -35.37 -5.79 -25.72
C GLU A 281 -35.71 -4.52 -24.93
N GLY A 282 -34.68 -3.87 -24.36
CA GLY A 282 -34.76 -2.55 -23.77
C GLY A 282 -33.39 -1.93 -23.48
N SER A 283 -32.85 -1.25 -24.50
CA SER A 283 -31.79 -0.22 -24.52
C SER A 283 -30.52 -0.37 -23.66
N ALA A 284 -29.40 -0.39 -24.37
CA ALA A 284 -28.04 -0.38 -23.90
C ALA A 284 -27.67 0.82 -23.00
N PHE A 285 -26.77 0.51 -22.06
CA PHE A 285 -26.00 1.44 -21.26
C PHE A 285 -25.07 2.26 -22.16
N ALA A 286 -25.24 3.59 -22.19
CA ALA A 286 -24.31 4.51 -22.85
C ALA A 286 -23.40 5.17 -21.81
N PRO A 287 -22.06 5.08 -21.94
CA PRO A 287 -21.09 5.60 -20.97
C PRO A 287 -20.83 7.12 -21.10
N GLU A 288 -21.86 7.89 -21.48
CA GLU A 288 -21.76 9.33 -21.81
C GLU A 288 -22.58 10.22 -20.86
N SER A 289 -23.08 9.66 -19.76
CA SER A 289 -23.61 10.41 -18.62
C SER A 289 -22.54 10.75 -17.56
N PHE A 290 -21.28 10.35 -17.81
CA PHE A 290 -20.12 10.94 -17.16
C PHE A 290 -19.76 12.23 -17.92
N PHE A 291 -19.66 13.35 -17.20
CA PHE A 291 -19.30 14.72 -17.64
C PHE A 291 -20.46 15.68 -17.94
N ILE A 292 -20.95 16.36 -16.90
CA ILE A 292 -21.32 17.78 -16.99
C ILE A 292 -20.61 18.55 -15.84
N PRO A 293 -20.03 19.74 -16.09
CA PRO A 293 -19.14 20.43 -15.15
C PRO A 293 -19.89 21.26 -14.11
N PHE A 294 -19.30 21.39 -12.92
CA PHE A 294 -19.67 22.40 -11.92
C PHE A 294 -19.42 23.81 -12.47
N ALA A 295 -20.49 24.58 -12.67
CA ALA A 295 -20.70 25.93 -12.11
C ALA A 295 -21.75 26.73 -12.91
N LYS A 296 -22.82 27.12 -12.22
CA LYS A 296 -23.27 28.51 -12.24
C LYS A 296 -23.97 28.83 -10.91
N ILE A 297 -23.18 29.45 -10.05
CA ILE A 297 -23.65 30.37 -9.01
C ILE A 297 -24.43 31.46 -9.72
N ASN A 298 -25.68 31.72 -9.30
CA ASN A 298 -26.27 33.05 -9.40
C ASN A 298 -27.04 33.33 -8.12
N PHE A 299 -26.63 34.42 -7.47
CA PHE A 299 -27.20 35.03 -6.29
C PHE A 299 -28.57 35.67 -6.61
N VAL A 300 -29.49 35.50 -5.66
CA VAL A 300 -30.48 36.46 -5.10
C VAL A 300 -31.04 37.61 -5.96
N GLY A 301 -32.38 37.70 -5.94
CA GLY A 301 -33.18 38.93 -6.00
C GLY A 301 -33.90 39.17 -7.33
N VAL A 302 -35.06 39.83 -7.45
CA VAL A 302 -36.02 40.48 -6.55
C VAL A 302 -37.20 40.89 -7.46
N LEU A 303 -38.45 40.78 -6.96
CA LEU A 303 -39.70 41.50 -7.33
C LEU A 303 -40.38 41.44 -8.72
N HIS A 304 -41.72 41.54 -8.65
CA HIS A 304 -42.71 42.05 -9.62
C HIS A 304 -42.97 41.19 -10.87
N TRP A 305 -44.19 40.73 -11.22
CA TRP A 305 -45.57 41.17 -10.99
C TRP A 305 -46.50 39.98 -10.75
#